data_AF-A0A101J2M1-F1
#
_entry.id   AF-A0A101J2M1-F1
#
_cell.length_a   1.000
_cell.length_b   1.000
_cell.length_c   1.000
_cell.angle_alpha   90.00
_cell.angle_beta   90.00
_cell.angle_gamma   90.00
#
_symmetry.space_group_name_H-M   'P 1'
#
loop_
_entity.id
_entity.type
_entity.pdbx_description
1 polymer ?
#
loop_
_entity_poly.entity_id
_entity_poly.type
_entity_poly.pdbx_seq_one_letter_code
_entity_poly.pdbx_strand_id
1 'polypeptide(L)'
;MSHTLNNLGNWAWFDEGSLINGRNGDYNMPIFRYAEVLLIAAEGLARIGNETEARGYLNQVRKRAGLADETASGEALIQSILTERFHEFPLEFKIWDDIRRTRLYPEADGIGSGRLKWTSLATAVIQNKPDGSTKVGAIPEYALLWPIPLSEMQANPALEGHQNPGWN
;
A
#
# COMPACT_ATOMS: atom_id res chain seq x y z
N MET A 1 16.26 29.41 6.07
CA MET A 1 15.81 29.02 7.41
C MET A 1 15.85 27.50 7.47
N SER A 2 16.43 26.91 8.51
CA SER A 2 16.37 25.46 8.73
C SER A 2 15.15 25.19 9.59
N HIS A 3 14.24 24.33 9.14
CA HIS A 3 13.05 23.93 9.89
C HIS A 3 13.28 22.51 10.41
N THR A 4 13.37 22.36 11.74
CA THR A 4 13.40 21.04 12.37
C THR A 4 11.97 20.55 12.53
N LEU A 5 11.60 19.51 11.79
CA LEU A 5 10.31 18.83 11.96
C LEU A 5 10.43 17.84 13.11
N ASN A 6 9.72 18.10 14.22
CA ASN A 6 9.70 17.21 15.40
C ASN A 6 8.74 16.02 15.26
N ASN A 7 8.12 15.85 14.10
CA ASN A 7 7.09 14.84 13.85
C ASN A 7 7.57 13.82 12.81
N LEU A 8 7.59 12.54 13.20
CA LEU A 8 7.84 11.42 12.30
C LEU A 8 6.64 11.25 11.35
N GLY A 9 6.88 11.34 10.04
CA GLY A 9 5.80 11.22 9.05
C GLY A 9 6.30 11.31 7.62
N ASN A 10 5.41 10.97 6.69
CA ASN A 10 5.61 11.21 5.26
C ASN A 10 5.12 12.62 4.95
N TRP A 11 5.97 13.42 4.33
CA TRP A 11 5.68 14.80 3.98
C TRP A 11 5.72 14.96 2.46
N ALA A 12 4.66 15.54 1.89
CA ALA A 12 4.64 15.97 0.50
C ALA A 12 4.56 17.50 0.47
N TRP A 13 5.38 18.11 -0.39
CA TRP A 13 5.30 19.54 -0.63
C TRP A 13 4.15 19.82 -1.61
N PHE A 14 3.41 20.89 -1.36
CA PHE A 14 2.37 21.40 -2.24
C PHE A 14 2.54 22.90 -2.42
N ASP A 15 2.31 23.40 -3.63
CA ASP A 15 2.26 24.83 -3.91
C ASP A 15 0.97 25.42 -3.31
N GLU A 16 1.13 26.29 -2.31
CA GLU A 16 0.02 26.89 -1.56
C GLU A 16 -0.89 27.73 -2.46
N GLY A 17 -0.31 28.51 -3.37
CA GLY A 17 -1.07 29.34 -4.31
C GLY A 17 -1.96 28.49 -5.21
N SER A 18 -1.42 27.38 -5.71
CA SER A 18 -2.13 26.46 -6.59
C SER A 18 -3.23 25.71 -5.85
N LEU A 19 -2.99 25.31 -4.60
CA LEU A 19 -3.97 24.65 -3.75
C LEU A 19 -5.18 25.54 -3.47
N ILE A 20 -4.95 26.82 -3.14
CA ILE A 20 -6.01 27.78 -2.82
C ILE A 20 -6.81 28.16 -4.07
N ASN A 21 -6.12 28.38 -5.20
CA ASN A 21 -6.75 28.89 -6.42
C ASN A 21 -7.28 27.78 -7.36
N GLY A 22 -6.95 26.52 -7.09
CA GLY A 22 -7.35 25.36 -7.89
C GLY A 22 -6.73 25.31 -9.30
N ARG A 23 -5.63 26.02 -9.55
CA ARG A 23 -4.98 26.14 -10.86
C ARG A 23 -3.49 26.46 -10.73
N ASN A 24 -2.72 26.20 -11.78
CA ASN A 24 -1.27 26.48 -11.91
C ASN A 24 -0.34 25.63 -11.01
N GLY A 25 -0.79 24.48 -10.51
CA GLY A 25 0.07 23.54 -9.80
C GLY A 25 1.07 22.86 -10.75
N ASP A 26 2.33 22.77 -10.33
CA ASP A 26 3.41 22.08 -11.03
C ASP A 26 3.66 20.65 -10.50
N TYR A 27 2.86 20.22 -9.53
CA TYR A 27 2.99 18.91 -8.90
C TYR A 27 2.62 17.78 -9.88
N ASN A 28 3.62 16.97 -10.23
CA ASN A 28 3.46 15.81 -11.10
C ASN A 28 3.31 14.54 -10.27
N MET A 29 2.07 14.07 -10.13
CA MET A 29 1.77 12.81 -9.43
C MET A 29 2.04 11.60 -10.32
N PRO A 30 3.01 10.73 -9.98
CA PRO A 30 3.23 9.52 -10.75
C PRO A 30 2.06 8.55 -10.55
N ILE A 31 1.37 8.22 -11.64
CA ILE A 31 0.40 7.11 -11.63
C ILE A 31 1.14 5.78 -11.73
N PHE A 32 2.19 5.73 -12.54
CA PHE A 32 3.11 4.60 -12.68
C PHE A 32 4.54 5.11 -12.81
N ARG A 33 5.48 4.37 -12.25
CA ARG A 33 6.92 4.64 -12.40
C ARG A 33 7.73 3.37 -12.39
N TYR A 34 8.96 3.45 -12.89
CA TYR A 34 9.77 2.25 -13.16
C TYR A 34 10.00 1.35 -11.94
N ALA A 35 10.13 1.91 -10.73
CA ALA A 35 10.25 1.10 -9.51
C ALA A 35 9.05 0.17 -9.28
N GLU A 36 7.84 0.58 -9.68
CA GLU A 36 6.65 -0.26 -9.59
C GLU A 36 6.74 -1.45 -10.53
N VAL A 37 7.24 -1.25 -11.76
CA VAL A 37 7.48 -2.34 -12.73
C VAL A 37 8.47 -3.35 -12.17
N LEU A 38 9.58 -2.86 -11.58
CA LEU A 38 10.59 -3.71 -10.95
C LEU A 38 9.99 -4.54 -9.80
N LEU A 39 9.19 -3.92 -8.93
CA LEU A 39 8.60 -4.60 -7.78
C LEU A 39 7.44 -5.54 -8.16
N ILE A 40 6.69 -5.24 -9.23
CA ILE A 40 5.71 -6.18 -9.81
C ILE A 40 6.43 -7.42 -10.34
N ALA A 41 7.51 -7.23 -11.11
CA ALA A 41 8.31 -8.33 -11.64
C ALA A 41 8.93 -9.16 -10.50
N ALA A 42 9.52 -8.49 -9.50
CA ALA A 42 10.10 -9.16 -8.33
C ALA A 42 9.07 -10.04 -7.62
N GLU A 43 7.88 -9.51 -7.34
CA GLU A 43 6.84 -10.28 -6.67
C GLU A 43 6.35 -11.47 -7.51
N GLY A 44 6.08 -11.26 -8.79
CA GLY A 44 5.65 -12.33 -9.70
C GLY A 44 6.67 -13.46 -9.77
N LEU A 45 7.96 -13.13 -9.93
CA LEU A 45 9.06 -14.09 -10.00
C LEU A 45 9.24 -14.86 -8.69
N ALA A 46 9.16 -14.18 -7.54
CA ALA A 46 9.24 -14.83 -6.24
C ALA A 46 8.10 -15.86 -6.06
N ARG A 47 6.87 -15.50 -6.45
CA ARG A 47 5.69 -16.37 -6.33
C ARG A 47 5.74 -17.61 -7.22
N ILE A 48 6.48 -17.58 -8.34
CA ILE A 48 6.70 -18.75 -9.20
C ILE A 48 8.03 -19.47 -8.90
N GLY A 49 8.74 -19.07 -7.85
CA GLY A 49 9.99 -19.71 -7.41
C GLY A 49 11.27 -19.26 -8.13
N ASN A 50 11.21 -18.25 -9.02
CA ASN A 50 12.42 -17.67 -9.62
C ASN A 50 13.00 -16.57 -8.71
N GLU A 51 13.52 -16.99 -7.56
CA GLU A 51 13.94 -16.07 -6.51
C GLU A 51 15.21 -15.26 -6.86
N THR A 52 16.10 -15.82 -7.69
CA THR A 52 17.35 -15.14 -8.06
C THR A 52 17.06 -13.87 -8.86
N GLU A 53 16.19 -13.96 -9.87
CA GLU A 53 15.74 -12.78 -10.61
C GLU A 53 14.86 -11.87 -9.76
N ALA A 54 14.01 -12.43 -8.90
CA ALA A 54 13.19 -11.64 -7.98
C ALA A 54 14.05 -10.73 -7.07
N ARG A 55 15.08 -11.29 -6.42
CA ARG A 55 16.06 -10.51 -5.65
C ARG A 55 16.80 -9.52 -6.53
N GLY A 56 17.13 -9.89 -7.77
CA GLY A 56 17.76 -9.01 -8.74
C GLY A 56 16.96 -7.72 -8.98
N TYR A 57 15.64 -7.82 -9.16
CA TYR A 57 14.76 -6.67 -9.35
C TYR A 57 14.51 -5.90 -8.05
N LEU A 58 14.26 -6.59 -6.94
CA LEU A 58 14.13 -5.97 -5.62
C LEU A 58 15.36 -5.12 -5.27
N ASN A 59 16.56 -5.67 -5.48
CA ASN A 59 17.81 -5.02 -5.11
C ASN A 59 18.15 -3.83 -6.00
N GLN A 60 17.55 -3.68 -7.19
CA GLN A 60 17.68 -2.44 -7.98
C GLN A 60 17.02 -1.25 -7.26
N VAL A 61 15.83 -1.47 -6.68
CA VAL A 61 15.11 -0.43 -5.92
C VAL A 61 15.87 -0.10 -4.63
N ARG A 62 16.29 -1.13 -3.89
CA ARG A 62 17.05 -1.01 -2.63
C ARG A 62 18.37 -0.26 -2.83
N LYS A 63 19.15 -0.62 -3.86
CA LYS A 63 20.42 0.06 -4.18
C LYS A 63 20.22 1.54 -4.47
N ARG A 64 19.19 1.90 -5.23
CA ARG A 64 18.86 3.32 -5.51
C ARG A 64 18.53 4.07 -4.23
N ALA A 65 17.85 3.41 -3.28
CA ALA A 65 17.56 3.96 -1.96
C ALA A 65 18.74 3.92 -0.96
N GLY A 66 19.93 3.43 -1.37
CA GLY A 66 21.10 3.33 -0.50
C GLY A 66 21.03 2.18 0.53
N LEU A 67 20.15 1.21 0.32
CA LEU A 67 19.97 0.05 1.19
C LEU A 67 20.85 -1.13 0.73
N ALA A 68 21.20 -2.00 1.67
CA ALA A 68 21.89 -3.25 1.38
C ALA A 68 20.99 -4.25 0.62
N ASP A 69 21.62 -5.13 -0.16
CA ASP A 69 20.94 -6.18 -0.91
C ASP A 69 20.17 -7.12 0.02
N GLU A 70 18.91 -7.40 -0.36
CA GLU A 70 18.09 -8.43 0.26
C GLU A 70 18.58 -9.82 -0.17
N THR A 71 18.63 -10.72 0.80
CA THR A 71 19.09 -12.11 0.64
C THR A 71 18.05 -13.15 1.05
N ALA A 72 16.88 -12.70 1.52
CA ALA A 72 15.76 -13.55 1.87
C ALA A 72 15.34 -14.50 0.73
N SER A 73 14.70 -15.60 1.13
CA SER A 73 14.16 -16.64 0.27
C SER A 73 12.77 -17.09 0.75
N GLY A 74 12.07 -17.84 -0.10
CA GLY A 74 10.73 -18.34 0.16
C GLY A 74 9.75 -17.23 0.54
N GLU A 75 8.93 -17.50 1.55
CA GLU A 75 7.93 -16.53 2.04
C GLU A 75 8.57 -15.25 2.58
N ALA A 76 9.77 -15.33 3.17
CA ALA A 76 10.46 -14.15 3.68
C ALA A 76 10.86 -13.18 2.55
N LEU A 77 11.15 -13.70 1.35
CA LEU A 77 11.39 -12.87 0.18
C LEU A 77 10.11 -12.13 -0.25
N ILE A 78 8.96 -12.81 -0.26
CA ILE A 78 7.67 -12.19 -0.60
C ILE A 78 7.36 -11.07 0.41
N GLN A 79 7.55 -11.32 1.71
CA GLN A 79 7.38 -10.33 2.78
C GLN A 79 8.32 -9.13 2.61
N SER A 80 9.57 -9.37 2.23
CA SER A 80 10.54 -8.29 1.95
C SER A 80 10.12 -7.45 0.73
N ILE A 81 9.64 -8.09 -0.34
CA ILE A 81 9.15 -7.38 -1.53
C ILE A 81 7.93 -6.51 -1.20
N LEU A 82 6.95 -7.02 -0.44
CA LEU A 82 5.79 -6.25 -0.02
C LEU A 82 6.21 -5.08 0.90
N THR A 83 7.16 -5.32 1.81
CA THR A 83 7.72 -4.28 2.68
C THR A 83 8.40 -3.18 1.87
N GLU A 84 9.20 -3.54 0.86
CA GLU A 84 9.84 -2.57 -0.03
C GLU A 84 8.79 -1.77 -0.80
N ARG A 85 7.71 -2.40 -1.31
CA ARG A 85 6.60 -1.68 -1.95
C ARG A 85 5.97 -0.64 -1.00
N PHE A 86 5.75 -0.99 0.26
CA PHE A 86 5.18 -0.08 1.25
C PHE A 86 6.09 1.13 1.53
N HIS A 87 7.41 0.91 1.62
CA HIS A 87 8.39 1.97 1.83
C HIS A 87 8.66 2.81 0.58
N GLU A 88 8.53 2.21 -0.60
CA GLU A 88 8.85 2.84 -1.87
C GLU A 88 7.72 3.77 -2.34
N PHE A 89 6.45 3.46 -2.06
CA PHE A 89 5.28 4.21 -2.57
C PHE A 89 4.45 4.99 -1.52
N PRO A 90 5.06 5.68 -0.54
CA PRO A 90 4.29 6.51 0.38
C PRO A 90 3.62 7.65 -0.39
N LEU A 91 2.34 7.91 -0.09
CA LEU A 91 1.52 8.97 -0.70
C LEU A 91 1.21 8.77 -2.20
N GLU A 92 1.54 7.61 -2.79
CA GLU A 92 1.21 7.25 -4.18
C GLU A 92 -0.01 6.32 -4.31
N PHE A 93 -0.80 6.18 -3.23
CA PHE A 93 -2.07 5.44 -3.18
C PHE A 93 -2.03 3.94 -3.52
N LYS A 94 -0.86 3.30 -3.46
CA LYS A 94 -0.68 1.88 -3.83
C LYS A 94 -1.12 0.86 -2.77
N ILE A 95 -1.06 1.23 -1.49
CA ILE A 95 -1.20 0.26 -0.38
C ILE A 95 -2.58 -0.39 -0.31
N TRP A 96 -3.64 0.33 -0.64
CA TRP A 96 -4.98 -0.24 -0.59
C TRP A 96 -5.14 -1.38 -1.59
N ASP A 97 -4.61 -1.23 -2.80
CA ASP A 97 -4.64 -2.27 -3.81
C ASP A 97 -3.74 -3.46 -3.45
N ASP A 98 -2.60 -3.22 -2.80
CA ASP A 98 -1.76 -4.28 -2.26
C ASP A 98 -2.49 -5.08 -1.18
N ILE A 99 -3.17 -4.42 -0.23
CA ILE A 99 -3.99 -5.09 0.80
C ILE A 99 -5.12 -5.90 0.14
N ARG A 100 -5.83 -5.30 -0.83
CA ARG A 100 -6.91 -5.99 -1.55
C ARG A 100 -6.39 -7.22 -2.27
N ARG A 101 -5.38 -7.11 -3.13
CA ARG A 101 -4.97 -8.26 -3.96
C ARG A 101 -4.30 -9.39 -3.16
N THR A 102 -3.63 -9.06 -2.04
CA THR A 102 -2.90 -10.05 -1.25
C THR A 102 -3.70 -10.60 -0.07
N ARG A 103 -4.74 -9.88 0.39
CA ARG A 103 -5.41 -10.14 1.67
C ARG A 103 -4.46 -10.08 2.87
N LEU A 104 -3.36 -9.35 2.74
CA LEU A 104 -2.39 -9.11 3.79
C LEU A 104 -2.42 -7.66 4.25
N TYR A 105 -2.18 -7.44 5.53
CA TYR A 105 -2.06 -6.12 6.14
C TYR A 105 -0.65 -5.93 6.73
N PRO A 106 0.00 -4.78 6.50
CA PRO A 106 1.30 -4.49 7.09
C PRO A 106 1.16 -4.06 8.55
N GLU A 107 1.59 -4.91 9.48
CA GLU A 107 1.73 -4.56 10.88
C GLU A 107 3.17 -4.12 11.19
N ALA A 108 3.34 -3.18 12.10
CA ALA A 108 4.66 -2.84 12.61
C ALA A 108 5.23 -4.02 13.42
N ASP A 109 6.42 -4.49 13.04
CA ASP A 109 7.14 -5.54 13.76
C ASP A 109 7.99 -4.91 14.86
N GLY A 110 7.32 -4.42 15.91
CA GLY A 110 7.93 -3.69 17.02
C GLY A 110 7.97 -2.16 16.81
N ILE A 111 7.85 -1.41 17.91
CA ILE A 111 7.81 0.06 17.89
C ILE A 111 9.18 0.59 17.43
N GLY A 112 9.18 1.39 16.36
CA GLY A 112 10.38 2.07 15.86
C GLY A 112 11.40 1.17 15.16
N SER A 113 11.07 -0.09 14.88
CA SER A 113 11.99 -1.03 14.24
C SER A 113 12.23 -0.75 12.74
N GLY A 114 11.30 -0.05 12.09
CA GLY A 114 11.28 0.11 10.63
C GLY A 114 10.98 -1.19 9.88
N ARG A 115 10.53 -2.24 10.60
CA ARG A 115 10.20 -3.56 10.04
C ARG A 115 8.70 -3.75 10.01
N LEU A 116 8.24 -4.49 8.99
CA LEU A 116 6.84 -4.84 8.82
C LEU A 116 6.67 -6.36 8.84
N LYS A 117 5.55 -6.80 9.40
CA LYS A 117 5.03 -8.15 9.29
C LYS A 117 3.73 -8.11 8.50
N TRP A 118 3.71 -8.76 7.34
CA TRP A 118 2.48 -8.88 6.55
C TRP A 118 1.70 -10.10 7.01
N THR A 119 0.57 -9.83 7.64
CA THR A 119 -0.30 -10.85 8.23
C THR A 119 -1.64 -10.92 7.51
N SER A 120 -2.38 -12.01 7.67
CA SER A 120 -3.73 -12.13 7.11
C SER A 120 -4.62 -11.00 7.63
N LEU A 121 -5.32 -10.32 6.72
CA LEU A 121 -6.24 -9.23 7.02
C LEU A 121 -7.29 -9.63 8.07
N ALA A 122 -7.80 -10.87 7.99
CA ALA A 122 -8.81 -11.39 8.91
C ALA A 122 -8.34 -11.40 10.38
N THR A 123 -7.02 -11.53 10.60
CA THR A 123 -6.40 -11.56 11.93
C THR A 123 -5.62 -10.29 12.25
N ALA A 124 -5.58 -9.33 11.32
CA ALA A 124 -4.72 -8.18 11.43
C ALA A 124 -5.16 -7.24 12.56
N VAL A 125 -4.16 -6.74 13.27
CA VAL A 125 -4.27 -5.79 14.37
C VAL A 125 -4.14 -4.38 13.77
N ILE A 126 -5.27 -3.68 13.66
CA ILE A 126 -5.34 -2.39 12.98
C ILE A 126 -5.51 -1.29 14.03
N GLN A 127 -4.56 -0.36 14.03
CA GLN A 127 -4.59 0.80 14.91
C GLN A 127 -5.38 1.95 14.26
N ASN A 128 -6.42 2.42 14.95
CA ASN A 128 -7.00 3.72 14.64
C ASN A 128 -6.10 4.80 15.23
N LYS A 129 -5.39 5.52 14.37
CA LYS A 129 -4.47 6.60 14.78
C LYS A 129 -5.13 7.73 15.60
N PRO A 130 -6.42 8.10 15.41
CA PRO A 130 -7.02 9.19 16.19
C PRO A 130 -7.32 8.85 17.65
N ASP A 131 -7.67 7.60 17.96
CA ASP A 131 -8.17 7.20 19.30
C ASP A 131 -7.19 6.28 20.06
N GLY A 132 -6.08 5.88 19.42
CA GLY A 132 -5.11 4.94 19.98
C GLY A 132 -5.66 3.53 20.18
N SER A 133 -6.90 3.27 19.74
CA SER A 133 -7.55 1.98 19.88
C SER A 133 -7.02 1.01 18.83
N THR A 134 -6.90 -0.24 19.26
CA THR A 134 -6.46 -1.34 18.42
C THR A 134 -7.62 -2.30 18.24
N LYS A 135 -7.94 -2.63 16.99
CA LYS A 135 -9.05 -3.53 16.65
C LYS A 135 -8.55 -4.65 15.74
N VAL A 136 -8.81 -5.89 16.14
CA VAL A 136 -8.53 -7.08 15.34
C VAL A 136 -9.61 -7.21 14.26
N GLY A 137 -9.20 -7.44 13.01
CA GLY A 137 -10.14 -7.61 11.89
C GLY A 137 -10.98 -6.36 11.60
N ALA A 138 -10.42 -5.18 11.86
CA ALA A 138 -11.17 -3.91 11.76
C ALA A 138 -11.65 -3.61 10.33
N ILE A 139 -10.97 -4.16 9.31
CA ILE A 139 -11.40 -4.09 7.91
C ILE A 139 -12.05 -5.44 7.59
N PRO A 140 -13.39 -5.50 7.50
CA PRO A 140 -14.07 -6.73 7.14
C PRO A 140 -13.87 -7.05 5.66
N GLU A 141 -13.92 -8.34 5.31
CA GLU A 141 -13.64 -8.83 3.95
C GLU A 141 -14.53 -8.17 2.87
N TYR A 142 -15.81 -7.90 3.19
CA TYR A 142 -16.74 -7.26 2.25
C TYR A 142 -16.32 -5.83 1.89
N ALA A 143 -15.59 -5.13 2.76
CA ALA A 143 -15.13 -3.77 2.52
C ALA A 143 -14.00 -3.67 1.49
N LEU A 144 -13.48 -4.81 1.02
CA LEU A 144 -12.48 -4.86 -0.06
C LEU A 144 -13.08 -4.66 -1.45
N LEU A 145 -14.41 -4.72 -1.56
CA LEU A 145 -15.18 -4.35 -2.75
C LEU A 145 -16.08 -3.17 -2.38
N TRP A 146 -16.08 -2.14 -3.22
CA TRP A 146 -16.96 -0.98 -3.01
C TRP A 146 -18.43 -1.38 -3.23
N PRO A 147 -19.40 -0.81 -2.50
CA PRO A 147 -20.81 -1.02 -2.82
C PRO A 147 -21.12 -0.41 -4.19
N ILE A 148 -22.02 -1.07 -4.93
CA ILE A 148 -22.68 -0.42 -6.07
C ILE A 148 -23.57 0.69 -5.49
N PRO A 149 -23.46 1.94 -5.98
CA PRO A 149 -24.26 3.03 -5.44
C PRO A 149 -25.76 2.74 -5.55
N LEU A 150 -26.52 3.05 -4.49
CA LEU A 150 -27.95 2.76 -4.42
C LEU A 150 -28.72 3.42 -5.57
N SER A 151 -28.34 4.63 -5.98
CA SER A 151 -28.94 5.33 -7.12
C SER A 151 -28.80 4.55 -8.42
N GLU A 152 -27.65 3.92 -8.66
CA GLU A 152 -27.41 3.10 -9.86
C GLU A 152 -28.26 1.83 -9.83
N MET A 153 -28.37 1.20 -8.66
CA MET A 153 -29.25 0.03 -8.49
C MET A 153 -30.73 0.36 -8.70
N GLN A 154 -31.18 1.51 -8.23
CA GLN A 154 -32.56 1.98 -8.41
C GLN A 154 -32.84 2.40 -9.87
N ALA A 155 -31.85 2.99 -10.54
CA ALA A 155 -31.97 3.42 -11.93
C ALA A 155 -31.98 2.27 -12.92
N ASN A 156 -31.29 1.16 -12.60
CA ASN A 156 -31.20 -0.01 -13.47
C ASN A 156 -31.75 -1.28 -12.77
N PRO A 157 -33.01 -1.68 -13.05
CA PRO A 157 -33.59 -2.90 -12.49
C PRO A 157 -32.79 -4.18 -12.75
N ALA A 158 -31.95 -4.22 -13.79
CA ALA A 158 -31.08 -5.37 -14.05
C ALA A 158 -29.96 -5.54 -13.00
N LEU A 159 -29.77 -4.57 -12.10
CA LEU A 159 -28.83 -4.66 -10.97
C LEU A 159 -29.50 -5.16 -9.67
N GLU A 160 -30.82 -5.38 -9.67
CA GLU A 160 -31.51 -5.92 -8.50
C GLU A 160 -30.94 -7.30 -8.11
N GLY A 161 -30.57 -7.46 -6.83
CA GLY A 161 -29.92 -8.68 -6.34
C GLY A 161 -28.45 -8.86 -6.75
N HIS A 162 -27.87 -7.92 -7.50
CA HIS A 162 -26.48 -7.97 -7.98
C HIS A 162 -25.51 -7.06 -7.20
N GLN A 163 -25.86 -6.71 -5.95
CA GLN A 163 -24.96 -5.97 -5.06
C GLN A 163 -23.70 -6.80 -4.72
N ASN A 164 -22.58 -6.11 -4.46
CA ASN A 164 -21.37 -6.75 -3.98
C ASN A 164 -21.62 -7.44 -2.62
N PRO A 165 -21.10 -8.67 -2.39
CA PRO A 165 -21.39 -9.44 -1.19
C PRO A 165 -21.10 -8.66 0.10
N GLY A 166 -22.02 -8.74 1.07
CA GLY A 166 -21.90 -8.10 2.38
C GLY A 166 -22.39 -6.65 2.45
N TRP A 167 -22.70 -6.03 1.30
CA TRP A 167 -23.39 -4.75 1.23
C TRP A 167 -24.91 -4.95 1.09
N ASN A 168 -25.70 -4.11 1.76
CA ASN A 168 -27.17 -4.11 1.75
C ASN A 168 -27.71 -2.83 1.14
#